data_AF-A0A966PRW2-F1
#
_entry.id   AF-A0A966PRW2-F1
#
_cell.length_a   1.000
_cell.length_b   1.000
_cell.length_c   1.000
_cell.angle_alpha   90.00
_cell.angle_beta   90.00
_cell.angle_gamma   90.00
#
_symmetry.space_group_name_H-M   'P 1'
#
loop_
_entity.id
_entity.type
_entity.pdbx_description
1 polymer ?
#
loop_
_entity_poly.entity_id
_entity_poly.type
_entity_poly.pdbx_seq_one_letter_code
_entity_poly.pdbx_strand_id
1 'polypeptide(L)'
;IIDDFVNLMDLAPTFLELGGVQPPAVMTGRSIVPLLKSTQAGQIDASRTWVVTGRERHVGSAREGNLPYPHRALRTKEFLYIRNFAEERWPMGSPKFTSRADLPKFEDLEKVTYTAFADMDASPTKAWVVHHFDDPQYKWVYDHAFGKRPAEELYDLAKDPDQIKNVAADPAYAATLKQMSGQLLTTLKQVEDPRVGPSPVKFELPPFTQPGK
;
A
#
# COMPACT_ATOMS: atom_id res chain seq x y z
N ILE A 1 20.90 18.99 1.99
CA ILE A 1 19.64 18.21 1.99
C ILE A 1 19.46 17.69 0.57
N ILE A 2 19.16 16.41 0.42
CA ILE A 2 18.95 15.75 -0.88
C ILE A 2 17.45 15.48 -1.03
N ASP A 3 16.90 15.82 -2.19
CA ASP A 3 15.47 15.69 -2.49
C ASP A 3 15.15 14.45 -3.35
N ASP A 4 16.18 13.73 -3.81
CA ASP A 4 16.03 12.52 -4.60
C ASP A 4 15.22 11.45 -3.89
N PHE A 5 14.29 10.86 -4.64
CA PHE A 5 13.55 9.71 -4.15
C PHE A 5 14.47 8.48 -4.05
N VAL A 6 14.46 7.88 -2.87
CA VAL A 6 15.17 6.64 -2.54
C VAL A 6 14.19 5.61 -2.01
N ASN A 7 14.49 4.33 -2.23
CA ASN A 7 13.70 3.21 -1.71
C ASN A 7 14.58 2.32 -0.83
N LEU A 8 13.97 1.56 0.09
CA LEU A 8 14.70 0.57 0.90
C LEU A 8 15.48 -0.42 0.01
N MET A 9 14.93 -0.78 -1.16
CA MET A 9 15.58 -1.67 -2.13
C MET A 9 16.89 -1.11 -2.70
N ASP A 10 17.15 0.19 -2.58
CA ASP A 10 18.39 0.82 -3.01
C ASP A 10 19.58 0.48 -2.09
N LEU A 11 19.33 0.00 -0.87
CA LEU A 11 20.39 -0.33 0.08
C LEU A 11 21.24 -1.52 -0.39
N ALA A 12 20.62 -2.57 -0.93
CA ALA A 12 21.34 -3.74 -1.42
C ALA A 12 22.40 -3.40 -2.49
N PRO A 13 22.06 -2.74 -3.63
CA PRO A 13 23.06 -2.34 -4.61
C PRO A 13 24.05 -1.30 -4.07
N THR A 14 23.65 -0.47 -3.09
CA THR A 14 24.57 0.47 -2.41
C THR A 14 25.66 -0.27 -1.64
N PHE A 15 25.30 -1.28 -0.86
CA PHE A 15 26.27 -2.06 -0.10
C PHE A 15 27.19 -2.89 -1.00
N LEU A 16 26.66 -3.44 -2.11
CA LEU A 16 27.48 -4.12 -3.10
C LEU A 16 28.51 -3.18 -3.72
N GLU A 17 28.11 -1.98 -4.16
CA GLU A 17 29.03 -1.00 -4.74
C GLU A 17 30.12 -0.58 -3.73
N LEU A 18 29.74 -0.30 -2.48
CA LEU A 18 30.70 0.04 -1.41
C LEU A 18 31.68 -1.11 -1.11
N GLY A 19 31.23 -2.35 -1.26
CA GLY A 19 32.05 -3.55 -1.14
C GLY A 19 32.89 -3.88 -2.38
N GLY A 20 32.85 -3.07 -3.43
CA GLY A 20 33.56 -3.34 -4.69
C GLY A 20 32.95 -4.46 -5.54
N VAL A 21 31.70 -4.84 -5.27
CA VAL A 21 30.96 -5.90 -5.99
C VAL A 21 30.00 -5.25 -6.97
N GLN A 22 29.99 -5.74 -8.21
CA GLN A 22 29.05 -5.26 -9.23
C GLN A 22 27.62 -5.71 -8.90
N PRO A 23 26.64 -4.79 -8.79
CA PRO A 23 25.24 -5.15 -8.58
C PRO A 23 24.70 -6.03 -9.72
N PRO A 24 24.02 -7.15 -9.41
CA PRO A 24 23.38 -7.98 -10.42
C PRO A 24 22.31 -7.22 -11.22
N ALA A 25 22.22 -7.48 -12.53
CA ALA A 25 21.28 -6.80 -13.43
C ALA A 25 19.80 -7.04 -13.10
N VAL A 26 19.47 -8.08 -12.32
CA VAL A 26 18.11 -8.36 -11.86
C VAL A 26 17.65 -7.41 -10.73
N MET A 27 18.57 -6.71 -10.07
CA MET A 27 18.20 -5.73 -9.05
C MET A 27 17.53 -4.53 -9.70
N THR A 28 16.36 -4.17 -9.19
CA THR A 28 15.61 -2.98 -9.64
C THR A 28 15.96 -1.73 -8.83
N GLY A 29 16.52 -1.90 -7.62
CA GLY A 29 17.08 -0.83 -6.83
C GLY A 29 18.35 -0.25 -7.48
N ARG A 30 18.65 1.01 -7.18
CA ARG A 30 19.84 1.71 -7.68
C ARG A 30 20.68 2.17 -6.51
N SER A 31 21.99 1.98 -6.59
CA SER A 31 22.91 2.48 -5.57
C SER A 31 22.73 3.98 -5.32
N ILE A 32 22.79 4.39 -4.05
CA ILE A 32 22.73 5.79 -3.62
C ILE A 32 24.12 6.34 -3.28
N VAL A 33 25.21 5.60 -3.52
CA VAL A 33 26.58 6.11 -3.32
C VAL A 33 26.83 7.45 -4.03
N PRO A 34 26.37 7.67 -5.29
CA PRO A 34 26.52 8.98 -5.94
C PRO A 34 25.83 10.11 -5.18
N LEU A 35 24.67 9.85 -4.57
CA LEU A 35 23.95 10.81 -3.74
C LEU A 35 24.72 11.09 -2.44
N LEU A 36 25.19 10.04 -1.77
CA LEU A 36 25.93 10.14 -0.50
C LEU A 36 27.27 10.89 -0.63
N LYS A 37 27.90 10.82 -1.80
CA LYS A 37 29.16 11.52 -2.11
C LYS A 37 28.96 12.92 -2.68
N SER A 38 27.72 13.30 -3.01
CA SER A 38 27.43 14.60 -3.62
C SER A 38 27.67 15.73 -2.63
N THR A 39 28.29 16.82 -3.11
CA THR A 39 28.42 18.08 -2.38
C THR A 39 27.28 19.05 -2.69
N GLN A 40 26.38 18.69 -3.61
CA GLN A 40 25.23 19.52 -3.99
C GLN A 40 24.02 19.24 -3.08
N ALA A 41 23.05 20.15 -3.11
CA ALA A 41 21.78 20.01 -2.42
C ALA A 41 20.62 20.04 -3.41
N GLY A 42 19.46 19.52 -3.00
CA GLY A 42 18.28 19.38 -3.85
C GLY A 42 18.27 18.06 -4.62
N GLN A 43 17.76 18.09 -5.85
CA GLN A 43 17.72 16.95 -6.76
C GLN A 43 19.09 16.78 -7.45
N ILE A 44 19.76 15.66 -7.20
CA ILE A 44 21.10 15.33 -7.71
C ILE A 44 20.99 14.48 -8.97
N ASP A 45 20.23 13.39 -8.93
CA ASP A 45 19.90 12.54 -10.08
C ASP A 45 18.53 12.96 -10.62
N ALA A 46 18.51 13.63 -11.77
CA ALA A 46 17.29 14.12 -12.41
C ALA A 46 16.25 13.02 -12.72
N SER A 47 16.64 11.74 -12.69
CA SER A 47 15.74 10.61 -12.90
C SER A 47 15.13 10.04 -11.61
N ARG A 48 15.60 10.44 -10.42
CA ARG A 48 15.10 9.98 -9.11
C ARG A 48 13.96 10.87 -8.59
N THR A 49 12.89 10.96 -9.36
CA THR A 49 11.74 11.84 -9.07
C THR A 49 10.51 11.10 -8.52
N TRP A 50 10.59 9.78 -8.41
CA TRP A 50 9.49 8.94 -7.93
C TRP A 50 9.97 7.60 -7.39
N VAL A 51 9.12 6.93 -6.62
CA VAL A 51 9.28 5.54 -6.17
C VAL A 51 7.99 4.75 -6.30
N VAL A 52 8.13 3.43 -6.43
CA VAL A 52 7.03 2.48 -6.30
C VAL A 52 7.15 1.76 -4.96
N THR A 53 6.03 1.60 -4.26
CA THR A 53 5.88 0.72 -3.10
C THR A 53 4.71 -0.23 -3.31
N GLY A 54 4.70 -1.37 -2.63
CA GLY A 54 3.68 -2.37 -2.85
C GLY A 54 3.50 -3.29 -1.66
N ARG A 55 2.28 -3.78 -1.49
CA ARG A 55 1.94 -4.82 -0.52
C ARG A 55 1.11 -5.87 -1.24
N GLU A 56 1.49 -7.12 -1.04
CA GLU A 56 0.70 -8.25 -1.52
C GLU A 56 -0.18 -8.80 -0.40
N ARG A 57 0.43 -9.09 0.74
CA ARG A 57 -0.21 -9.72 1.90
C ARG A 57 0.44 -9.20 3.19
N HIS A 58 -0.33 -9.18 4.28
CA HIS A 58 0.18 -8.99 5.63
C HIS A 58 -0.16 -10.21 6.48
N VAL A 59 -1.37 -10.32 7.06
CA VAL A 59 -1.80 -11.55 7.76
C VAL A 59 -2.34 -12.59 6.77
N GLY A 60 -1.83 -13.82 6.85
CA GLY A 60 -2.18 -14.94 5.96
C GLY A 60 -3.67 -15.27 5.97
N SER A 61 -4.27 -15.30 7.15
CA SER A 61 -5.67 -15.67 7.40
C SER A 61 -6.59 -14.47 7.66
N ALA A 62 -6.19 -13.26 7.25
CA ALA A 62 -6.95 -12.06 7.56
C ALA A 62 -8.33 -12.02 6.89
N ARG A 63 -8.50 -12.76 5.79
CA ARG A 63 -9.66 -12.70 4.90
C ARG A 63 -10.16 -14.09 4.56
N GLU A 64 -11.41 -14.13 4.09
CA GLU A 64 -11.99 -15.34 3.52
C GLU A 64 -11.09 -15.93 2.43
N GLY A 65 -10.98 -17.27 2.42
CA GLY A 65 -10.10 -17.99 1.49
C GLY A 65 -8.62 -17.70 1.66
N ASN A 66 -8.19 -17.06 2.77
CA ASN A 66 -6.83 -16.55 2.97
C ASN A 66 -6.37 -15.69 1.79
N LEU A 67 -7.28 -14.93 1.17
CA LEU A 67 -6.95 -14.12 0.00
C LEU A 67 -6.15 -12.87 0.39
N PRO A 68 -5.23 -12.41 -0.47
CA PRO A 68 -4.49 -11.16 -0.24
C PRO A 68 -5.36 -9.91 -0.46
N TYR A 69 -4.88 -8.76 0.03
CA TYR A 69 -5.32 -7.42 -0.39
C TYR A 69 -4.16 -6.69 -1.09
N PRO A 70 -3.99 -6.96 -2.40
CA PRO A 70 -2.89 -6.41 -3.19
C PRO A 70 -3.08 -4.93 -3.50
N HIS A 71 -2.04 -4.13 -3.25
CA HIS A 71 -1.94 -2.79 -3.77
C HIS A 71 -0.52 -2.43 -4.18
N ARG A 72 -0.43 -1.48 -5.09
CA ARG A 72 0.82 -0.85 -5.54
C ARG A 72 0.61 0.65 -5.55
N ALA A 73 1.63 1.41 -5.18
CA ALA A 73 1.57 2.85 -5.14
C ALA A 73 2.77 3.47 -5.84
N LEU A 74 2.52 4.58 -6.54
CA LEU A 74 3.53 5.44 -7.15
C LEU A 74 3.53 6.77 -6.42
N ARG A 75 4.67 7.16 -5.86
CA ARG A 75 4.87 8.44 -5.18
C ARG A 75 5.81 9.29 -6.03
N THR A 76 5.36 10.47 -6.46
CA THR A 76 6.22 11.59 -6.93
C THR A 76 6.26 12.66 -5.85
N LYS A 77 7.01 13.76 -6.01
CA LYS A 77 7.00 14.89 -5.05
C LYS A 77 5.60 15.44 -4.78
N GLU A 78 4.78 15.57 -5.82
CA GLU A 78 3.48 16.25 -5.81
C GLU A 78 2.31 15.31 -5.46
N PHE A 79 2.40 14.03 -5.83
CA PHE A 79 1.26 13.12 -5.77
C PHE A 79 1.61 11.74 -5.21
N LEU A 80 0.62 11.13 -4.56
CA LEU A 80 0.58 9.70 -4.28
C LEU A 80 -0.59 9.07 -5.03
N TYR A 81 -0.29 8.10 -5.89
CA TYR A 81 -1.29 7.27 -6.55
C TYR A 81 -1.22 5.85 -6.00
N ILE A 82 -2.38 5.26 -5.69
CA ILE A 82 -2.51 3.88 -5.20
C ILE A 82 -3.49 3.14 -6.12
N ARG A 83 -3.09 1.95 -6.57
CA ARG A 83 -3.96 0.98 -7.24
C ARG A 83 -4.26 -0.17 -6.28
N ASN A 84 -5.53 -0.33 -5.93
CA ASN A 84 -6.04 -1.50 -5.24
C ASN A 84 -6.54 -2.51 -6.29
N PHE A 85 -5.95 -3.71 -6.35
CA PHE A 85 -6.28 -4.70 -7.39
C PHE A 85 -7.47 -5.60 -7.03
N ALA A 86 -7.98 -5.46 -5.81
CA ALA A 86 -9.10 -6.24 -5.28
C ALA A 86 -9.96 -5.36 -4.35
N GLU A 87 -10.52 -4.28 -4.89
CA GLU A 87 -11.32 -3.28 -4.17
C GLU A 87 -12.57 -3.88 -3.49
N GLU A 88 -13.04 -5.02 -3.95
CA GLU A 88 -14.16 -5.74 -3.35
C GLU A 88 -13.83 -6.35 -1.98
N ARG A 89 -12.54 -6.52 -1.67
CA ARG A 89 -12.05 -7.12 -0.43
C ARG A 89 -11.82 -6.07 0.65
N TRP A 90 -11.83 -6.52 1.91
CA TRP A 90 -11.61 -5.65 3.07
C TRP A 90 -10.12 -5.34 3.27
N PRO A 91 -9.66 -4.08 3.20
CA PRO A 91 -8.22 -3.74 3.27
C PRO A 91 -7.53 -4.08 4.58
N MET A 92 -8.30 -4.21 5.67
CA MET A 92 -7.81 -4.57 7.01
C MET A 92 -8.18 -6.00 7.45
N GLY A 93 -8.70 -6.83 6.54
CA GLY A 93 -9.18 -8.18 6.86
C GLY A 93 -10.70 -8.23 7.09
N SER A 94 -11.26 -9.42 7.20
CA SER A 94 -12.70 -9.61 7.32
C SER A 94 -13.27 -8.96 8.59
N PRO A 95 -14.40 -8.22 8.50
CA PRO A 95 -15.03 -7.61 9.67
C PRO A 95 -15.54 -8.64 10.67
N LYS A 96 -15.96 -9.84 10.20
CA LYS A 96 -16.60 -10.90 11.02
C LYS A 96 -17.89 -10.46 11.73
N PHE A 97 -18.53 -9.41 11.25
CA PHE A 97 -19.89 -8.99 11.59
C PHE A 97 -20.51 -8.24 10.41
N THR A 98 -21.83 -8.08 10.44
CA THR A 98 -22.62 -7.39 9.42
C THR A 98 -23.55 -6.32 10.01
N SER A 99 -23.82 -6.38 11.31
CA SER A 99 -24.77 -5.53 12.02
C SER A 99 -24.41 -5.39 13.51
N ARG A 100 -25.22 -4.63 14.25
CA ARG A 100 -25.12 -4.56 15.72
C ARG A 100 -25.42 -5.90 16.41
N ALA A 101 -26.20 -6.78 15.79
CA ALA A 101 -26.64 -8.04 16.41
C ALA A 101 -25.51 -9.10 16.49
N ASP A 102 -24.56 -9.05 15.56
CA ASP A 102 -23.43 -9.97 15.45
C ASP A 102 -22.07 -9.28 15.70
N LEU A 103 -22.10 -8.05 16.23
CA LEU A 103 -20.90 -7.29 16.55
C LEU A 103 -20.05 -8.02 17.61
N PRO A 104 -18.72 -8.17 17.42
CA PRO A 104 -17.87 -8.82 18.41
C PRO A 104 -17.83 -8.04 19.72
N LYS A 105 -17.62 -8.74 20.83
CA LYS A 105 -17.50 -8.10 22.14
C LYS A 105 -16.33 -7.13 22.16
N PHE A 106 -16.49 -6.02 22.86
CA PHE A 106 -15.47 -4.98 22.98
C PHE A 106 -14.14 -5.56 23.50
N GLU A 107 -14.20 -6.38 24.55
CA GLU A 107 -13.03 -7.01 25.19
C GLU A 107 -12.26 -7.95 24.24
N ASP A 108 -12.97 -8.63 23.32
CA ASP A 108 -12.34 -9.52 22.33
C ASP A 108 -11.59 -8.71 21.26
N LEU A 109 -12.13 -7.54 20.86
CA LEU A 109 -11.47 -6.63 19.92
C LEU A 109 -10.26 -5.92 20.54
N GLU A 110 -10.29 -5.72 21.86
CA GLU A 110 -9.20 -5.13 22.63
C GLU A 110 -8.01 -6.08 22.79
N LYS A 111 -8.26 -7.39 22.93
CA LYS A 111 -7.24 -8.36 23.37
C LYS A 111 -6.87 -9.41 22.33
N VAL A 112 -7.70 -9.64 21.31
CA VAL A 112 -7.51 -10.74 20.34
C VAL A 112 -7.54 -10.19 18.91
N THR A 113 -6.36 -10.11 18.26
CA THR A 113 -6.20 -9.47 16.94
C THR A 113 -7.13 -10.07 15.88
N TYR A 114 -7.31 -11.39 15.91
CA TYR A 114 -8.08 -12.14 14.93
C TYR A 114 -9.61 -12.08 15.11
N THR A 115 -10.12 -11.37 16.13
CA THR A 115 -11.57 -11.22 16.38
C THR A 115 -12.31 -10.56 15.20
N ALA A 116 -11.69 -9.57 14.56
CA ALA A 116 -12.17 -8.87 13.37
C ALA A 116 -10.98 -8.11 12.77
N PHE A 117 -10.97 -7.80 11.48
CA PHE A 117 -9.95 -6.94 10.85
C PHE A 117 -8.52 -7.31 11.27
N ALA A 118 -8.10 -8.54 10.99
CA ALA A 118 -6.87 -9.11 11.54
C ALA A 118 -5.57 -8.49 11.02
N ASP A 119 -5.60 -7.63 10.00
CA ASP A 119 -4.43 -6.83 9.59
C ASP A 119 -4.19 -5.61 10.50
N MET A 120 -5.03 -5.41 11.53
CA MET A 120 -4.82 -4.41 12.58
C MET A 120 -4.83 -5.07 13.95
N ASP A 121 -3.78 -4.83 14.75
CA ASP A 121 -3.65 -5.43 16.06
C ASP A 121 -4.78 -5.04 17.03
N ALA A 122 -5.04 -5.94 17.97
CA ALA A 122 -5.98 -5.71 19.05
C ALA A 122 -5.60 -4.47 19.86
N SER A 123 -6.58 -3.62 20.14
CA SER A 123 -6.36 -2.42 20.96
C SER A 123 -7.69 -1.85 21.45
N PRO A 124 -7.68 -1.06 22.54
CA PRO A 124 -8.86 -0.31 22.97
C PRO A 124 -9.41 0.60 21.87
N THR A 125 -8.53 1.22 21.07
CA THR A 125 -8.93 2.07 19.94
C THR A 125 -9.64 1.27 18.85
N LYS A 126 -9.14 0.09 18.49
CA LYS A 126 -9.81 -0.82 17.54
C LYS A 126 -11.21 -1.16 18.02
N ALA A 127 -11.33 -1.59 19.28
CA ALA A 127 -12.59 -1.95 19.88
C ALA A 127 -13.58 -0.78 19.85
N TRP A 128 -13.13 0.41 20.23
CA TRP A 128 -13.95 1.61 20.22
C TRP A 128 -14.42 2.00 18.82
N VAL A 129 -13.54 2.08 17.83
CA VAL A 129 -13.93 2.47 16.45
C VAL A 129 -14.88 1.45 15.83
N VAL A 130 -14.65 0.15 16.02
CA VAL A 130 -15.55 -0.91 15.54
C VAL A 130 -16.91 -0.83 16.23
N HIS A 131 -16.97 -0.49 17.52
CA HIS A 131 -18.23 -0.27 18.25
C HIS A 131 -18.94 1.05 17.89
N HIS A 132 -18.36 1.90 17.06
CA HIS A 132 -18.97 3.14 16.55
C HIS A 132 -19.11 3.12 15.03
N PHE A 133 -19.12 1.94 14.39
CA PHE A 133 -19.13 1.81 12.92
C PHE A 133 -20.32 2.47 12.22
N ASP A 134 -21.46 2.58 12.90
CA ASP A 134 -22.71 3.17 12.43
C ASP A 134 -23.04 4.52 13.09
N ASP A 135 -22.15 5.05 13.94
CA ASP A 135 -22.32 6.37 14.56
C ASP A 135 -22.02 7.46 13.52
N PRO A 136 -22.99 8.32 13.13
CA PRO A 136 -22.77 9.35 12.12
C PRO A 136 -21.62 10.31 12.43
N GLN A 137 -21.32 10.55 13.72
CA GLN A 137 -20.23 11.43 14.15
C GLN A 137 -18.85 10.83 13.88
N TYR A 138 -18.72 9.51 13.99
CA TYR A 138 -17.44 8.79 13.90
C TYR A 138 -17.33 7.87 12.70
N LYS A 139 -18.38 7.78 11.88
CA LYS A 139 -18.43 6.95 10.68
C LYS A 139 -17.24 7.21 9.74
N TRP A 140 -16.81 8.46 9.62
CA TRP A 140 -15.63 8.80 8.81
C TRP A 140 -14.36 8.12 9.35
N VAL A 141 -14.17 8.01 10.67
CA VAL A 141 -13.02 7.31 11.28
C VAL A 141 -13.09 5.83 10.94
N TYR A 142 -14.27 5.21 11.08
CA TYR A 142 -14.47 3.81 10.71
C TYR A 142 -14.19 3.58 9.23
N ASP A 143 -14.73 4.41 8.34
CA ASP A 143 -14.55 4.28 6.89
C ASP A 143 -13.07 4.45 6.50
N HIS A 144 -12.33 5.35 7.15
CA HIS A 144 -10.89 5.51 6.92
C HIS A 144 -10.04 4.42 7.58
N ALA A 145 -10.47 3.80 8.68
CA ALA A 145 -9.69 2.75 9.34
C ALA A 145 -9.95 1.37 8.70
N PHE A 146 -11.21 1.06 8.43
CA PHE A 146 -11.68 -0.30 8.12
C PHE A 146 -12.51 -0.40 6.84
N GLY A 147 -13.00 0.72 6.31
CA GLY A 147 -13.80 0.75 5.10
C GLY A 147 -13.05 0.18 3.89
N LYS A 148 -13.81 -0.29 2.89
CA LYS A 148 -13.24 -0.68 1.61
C LYS A 148 -12.68 0.55 0.89
N ARG A 149 -11.57 0.36 0.16
CA ARG A 149 -10.99 1.40 -0.70
C ARG A 149 -11.47 1.23 -2.13
N PRO A 150 -11.64 2.32 -2.90
CA PRO A 150 -11.87 2.24 -4.33
C PRO A 150 -10.66 1.62 -5.06
N ALA A 151 -10.86 1.19 -6.30
CA ALA A 151 -9.79 0.62 -7.13
C ALA A 151 -8.60 1.58 -7.32
N GLU A 152 -8.86 2.88 -7.35
CA GLU A 152 -7.86 3.93 -7.55
C GLU A 152 -7.98 5.02 -6.47
N GLU A 153 -6.85 5.40 -5.90
CA GLU A 153 -6.71 6.52 -4.98
C GLU A 153 -5.63 7.47 -5.48
N LEU A 154 -5.90 8.76 -5.43
CA LEU A 154 -4.97 9.81 -5.81
C LEU A 154 -5.01 10.92 -4.76
N TYR A 155 -3.85 11.31 -4.25
CA TYR A 155 -3.71 12.34 -3.21
C TYR A 155 -2.77 13.44 -3.70
N ASP A 156 -3.24 14.70 -3.62
CA ASP A 156 -2.48 15.92 -3.92
C ASP A 156 -1.74 16.36 -2.65
N LEU A 157 -0.45 16.11 -2.59
CA LEU A 157 0.31 16.17 -1.35
C LEU A 157 0.68 17.60 -0.94
N ALA A 158 0.56 18.56 -1.86
CA ALA A 158 0.71 19.97 -1.54
C ALA A 158 -0.54 20.51 -0.85
N LYS A 159 -1.73 20.01 -1.20
CA LYS A 159 -3.01 20.44 -0.64
C LYS A 159 -3.49 19.58 0.53
N ASP A 160 -3.07 18.33 0.56
CA ASP A 160 -3.49 17.30 1.51
C ASP A 160 -2.27 16.44 1.91
N PRO A 161 -1.37 16.99 2.74
CA PRO A 161 -0.17 16.26 3.18
C PRO A 161 -0.51 15.00 3.99
N ASP A 162 -1.67 15.00 4.66
CA ASP A 162 -2.17 13.88 5.48
C ASP A 162 -2.86 12.79 4.65
N GLN A 163 -3.08 13.01 3.34
CA GLN A 163 -3.61 12.02 2.39
C GLN A 163 -4.98 11.47 2.81
N ILE A 164 -5.87 12.37 3.22
CA ILE A 164 -7.23 12.03 3.65
C ILE A 164 -8.23 12.15 2.49
N LYS A 165 -8.05 13.13 1.60
CA LYS A 165 -8.97 13.41 0.50
C LYS A 165 -8.49 12.76 -0.79
N ASN A 166 -9.08 11.61 -1.10
CA ASN A 166 -8.91 10.97 -2.41
C ASN A 166 -9.56 11.83 -3.52
N VAL A 167 -8.75 12.34 -4.46
CA VAL A 167 -9.16 13.16 -5.61
C VAL A 167 -9.26 12.37 -6.92
N ALA A 168 -9.15 11.03 -6.90
CA ALA A 168 -9.17 10.22 -8.13
C ALA A 168 -10.46 10.37 -8.96
N ALA A 169 -11.61 10.60 -8.30
CA ALA A 169 -12.89 10.81 -8.99
C ALA A 169 -13.12 12.26 -9.45
N ASP A 170 -12.23 13.20 -9.11
CA ASP A 170 -12.35 14.61 -9.47
C ASP A 170 -11.89 14.82 -10.93
N PRO A 171 -12.74 15.33 -11.83
CA PRO A 171 -12.39 15.58 -13.22
C PRO A 171 -11.17 16.49 -13.41
N ALA A 172 -10.89 17.39 -12.46
CA ALA A 172 -9.72 18.27 -12.51
C ALA A 172 -8.39 17.48 -12.42
N TYR A 173 -8.41 16.29 -11.83
CA TYR A 173 -7.24 15.43 -11.65
C TYR A 173 -7.17 14.27 -12.66
N ALA A 174 -8.11 14.16 -13.60
CA ALA A 174 -8.20 13.04 -14.54
C ALA A 174 -6.93 12.84 -15.38
N ALA A 175 -6.28 13.92 -15.80
CA ALA A 175 -5.02 13.85 -16.55
C ALA A 175 -3.87 13.29 -15.67
N THR A 176 -3.74 13.79 -14.44
CA THR A 176 -2.75 13.31 -13.47
C THR A 176 -2.98 11.85 -13.12
N LEU A 177 -4.22 11.45 -12.84
CA LEU A 177 -4.59 10.07 -12.57
C LEU A 177 -4.17 9.14 -13.72
N LYS A 178 -4.52 9.50 -14.96
CA LYS A 178 -4.15 8.73 -16.15
C LYS A 178 -2.64 8.62 -16.31
N GLN A 179 -1.89 9.71 -16.09
CA GLN A 179 -0.44 9.71 -16.16
C GLN A 179 0.18 8.78 -15.10
N MET A 180 -0.19 8.94 -13.83
CA MET A 180 0.37 8.14 -12.74
C MET A 180 -0.01 6.67 -12.84
N SER A 181 -1.26 6.37 -13.22
CA SER A 181 -1.73 5.01 -13.48
C SER A 181 -0.95 4.37 -14.64
N GLY A 182 -0.78 5.09 -15.75
CA GLY A 182 0.01 4.62 -16.89
C GLY A 182 1.48 4.36 -16.55
N GLN A 183 2.10 5.26 -15.76
CA GLN A 183 3.47 5.10 -15.30
C GLN A 183 3.60 3.88 -14.38
N LEU A 184 2.75 3.75 -13.36
CA LEU A 184 2.78 2.62 -12.44
C LEU A 184 2.63 1.29 -13.20
N LEU A 185 1.60 1.17 -14.05
CA LEU A 185 1.35 -0.07 -14.78
C LEU A 185 2.49 -0.43 -15.75
N THR A 186 3.12 0.57 -16.38
CA THR A 186 4.30 0.35 -17.22
C THR A 186 5.46 -0.18 -16.39
N THR A 187 5.77 0.45 -15.26
CA THR A 187 6.85 0.02 -14.36
C THR A 187 6.60 -1.40 -13.83
N LEU A 188 5.38 -1.71 -13.42
CA LEU A 188 5.02 -3.05 -12.94
C LEU A 188 5.20 -4.13 -14.02
N LYS A 189 4.85 -3.82 -15.28
CA LYS A 189 5.03 -4.75 -16.40
C LYS A 189 6.51 -5.01 -16.70
N GLN A 190 7.35 -3.97 -16.61
CA GLN A 190 8.80 -4.08 -16.86
C GLN A 190 9.49 -5.03 -15.88
N VAL A 191 8.99 -5.12 -14.64
CA VAL A 191 9.52 -6.00 -13.59
C VAL A 191 8.71 -7.29 -13.43
N GLU A 192 7.84 -7.59 -14.41
CA GLU A 192 7.00 -8.79 -14.45
C GLU A 192 6.16 -8.99 -13.17
N ASP A 193 5.62 -7.90 -12.59
CA ASP A 193 4.78 -7.99 -11.40
C ASP A 193 3.57 -8.90 -11.70
N PRO A 194 3.32 -9.95 -10.90
CA PRO A 194 2.21 -10.88 -11.12
C PRO A 194 0.82 -10.23 -11.19
N ARG A 195 0.65 -9.03 -10.63
CA ARG A 195 -0.62 -8.28 -10.65
C ARG A 195 -0.95 -7.62 -11.99
N VAL A 196 0.02 -7.52 -12.90
CA VAL A 196 -0.17 -7.01 -14.27
C VAL A 196 0.23 -8.03 -15.33
N GLY A 197 0.41 -9.29 -14.92
CA GLY A 197 0.72 -10.44 -15.76
C GLY A 197 -0.52 -11.27 -16.13
N PRO A 198 -0.32 -12.53 -16.58
CA PRO A 198 -1.41 -13.42 -16.96
C PRO A 198 -2.27 -13.87 -15.76
N SER A 199 -3.54 -14.16 -16.04
CA SER A 199 -4.50 -14.75 -15.09
C SER A 199 -4.52 -16.28 -15.22
N PRO A 200 -4.71 -17.05 -14.14
CA PRO A 200 -4.92 -16.61 -12.75
C PRO A 200 -3.65 -16.08 -12.08
N VAL A 201 -3.79 -15.05 -11.24
CA VAL A 201 -2.67 -14.48 -10.47
C VAL A 201 -2.19 -15.50 -9.44
N LYS A 202 -0.90 -15.83 -9.47
CA LYS A 202 -0.28 -16.86 -8.61
C LYS A 202 -0.64 -16.74 -7.12
N PHE A 203 -0.70 -15.51 -6.58
CA PHE A 203 -0.99 -15.24 -5.17
C PHE A 203 -2.45 -15.45 -4.76
N GLU A 204 -3.34 -15.66 -5.73
CA GLU A 204 -4.75 -16.00 -5.52
C GLU A 204 -4.97 -17.52 -5.42
N LEU A 205 -3.92 -18.34 -5.56
CA LEU A 205 -4.01 -19.80 -5.64
C LEU A 205 -3.18 -20.51 -4.55
N PRO A 206 -3.51 -21.77 -4.23
CA PRO A 206 -2.62 -22.64 -3.46
C PRO A 206 -1.20 -22.70 -4.09
N PRO A 207 -0.13 -22.74 -3.28
CA PRO A 207 -0.11 -22.84 -1.82
C PRO A 207 -0.28 -21.50 -1.08
N PHE A 208 -0.39 -20.36 -1.78
CA PHE A 208 -0.42 -19.03 -1.15
C PHE A 208 -1.73 -18.73 -0.43
N THR A 209 -2.78 -19.47 -0.71
CA THR A 209 -4.11 -19.37 -0.07
C THR A 209 -4.44 -20.57 0.84
N GLN A 210 -3.51 -21.52 1.00
CA GLN A 210 -3.74 -22.66 1.90
C GLN A 210 -3.72 -22.21 3.38
N PRO A 211 -4.65 -22.68 4.22
CA PRO A 211 -4.59 -22.44 5.67
C PRO A 211 -3.33 -23.05 6.30
N GLY A 212 -2.71 -22.37 7.25
CA GLY A 212 -1.65 -22.93 8.10
C GLY A 212 -0.22 -22.85 7.55
N LYS A 213 0.05 -21.93 6.62
CA LYS A 213 1.40 -21.49 6.26
C LYS A 213 1.60 -20.02 6.60
#